data_AF-A0A662QQN8-F1
#
_entry.id   AF-A0A662QQN8-F1
#
_cell.length_a   1.000
_cell.length_b   1.000
_cell.length_c   1.000
_cell.angle_alpha   90.00
_cell.angle_beta   90.00
_cell.angle_gamma   90.00
#
_symmetry.space_group_name_H-M   'P 1'
#
loop_
_entity.id
_entity.type
_entity.pdbx_description
1 polymer ?
#
loop_
_entity_poly.entity_id
_entity_poly.type
_entity_poly.pdbx_seq_one_letter_code
_entity_poly.pdbx_strand_id
1 'polypeptide(L)'
;MDKFEKKYNLKENEKTKQMHKTRRMFCIIGDKLFIAELNASYSHAVWFEKEEWIKKDAELMEKITRGMVDPKGNIYFYVGYDFRITKKAEKEIMKHLPELVEKLNVSSEAKIYGGFTIKKAGEQWPPKKCYGTVGSFIHRKMVP
;
A
#
# COMPACT_ATOMS: atom_id res chain seq x y z
N MET A 1 -12.35 -16.39 -7.32
CA MET A 1 -10.91 -16.21 -7.57
C MET A 1 -10.69 -14.82 -8.11
N ASP A 2 -9.99 -13.97 -7.36
CA ASP A 2 -9.69 -12.62 -7.82
C ASP A 2 -8.58 -12.64 -8.91
N LYS A 3 -8.37 -11.51 -9.60
CA LYS A 3 -7.36 -11.40 -10.67
C LYS A 3 -5.94 -11.67 -10.16
N PHE A 4 -5.66 -11.44 -8.89
CA PHE A 4 -4.36 -11.69 -8.28
C PHE A 4 -4.15 -13.19 -8.05
N GLU A 5 -5.14 -13.89 -7.49
CA GLU A 5 -5.11 -15.35 -7.33
C GLU A 5 -4.93 -16.07 -8.68
N LYS A 6 -5.66 -15.62 -9.72
CA LYS A 6 -5.51 -16.16 -11.07
C LYS A 6 -4.13 -15.90 -11.67
N LYS A 7 -3.56 -14.70 -11.47
CA LYS A 7 -2.27 -14.30 -12.05
C LYS A 7 -1.08 -15.00 -11.38
N TYR A 8 -1.16 -15.25 -10.08
CA TYR A 8 -0.06 -15.82 -9.30
C TYR A 8 -0.27 -17.27 -8.88
N ASN A 9 -1.41 -17.88 -9.25
CA ASN A 9 -1.82 -19.21 -8.81
C ASN A 9 -1.74 -19.37 -7.28
N LEU A 10 -2.02 -18.29 -6.56
CA LEU A 10 -2.03 -18.23 -5.11
C LEU A 10 -3.47 -18.32 -4.64
N LYS A 11 -3.82 -19.39 -3.92
CA LYS A 11 -5.11 -19.47 -3.23
C LYS A 11 -4.99 -18.69 -1.92
N GLU A 12 -5.81 -17.67 -1.70
CA GLU A 12 -5.89 -17.00 -0.41
C GLU A 12 -6.31 -18.00 0.67
N ASN A 13 -5.42 -18.25 1.64
CA ASN A 13 -5.74 -19.03 2.83
C ASN A 13 -6.33 -18.12 3.93
N GLU A 14 -6.92 -18.70 4.96
CA GLU A 14 -7.49 -17.93 6.09
C GLU A 14 -6.47 -17.02 6.77
N LYS A 15 -5.18 -17.40 6.76
CA LYS A 15 -4.07 -16.62 7.31
C LYS A 15 -3.86 -15.31 6.53
N THR A 16 -3.95 -15.36 5.20
CA THR A 16 -3.93 -14.16 4.34
C THR A 16 -5.12 -13.28 4.68
N LYS A 17 -6.34 -13.83 4.77
CA LYS A 17 -7.55 -13.06 5.11
C LYS A 17 -7.48 -12.39 6.48
N GLN A 18 -6.89 -13.04 7.48
CA GLN A 18 -6.65 -12.43 8.79
C GLN A 18 -5.61 -11.30 8.70
N MET A 19 -4.54 -11.45 7.91
CA MET A 19 -3.62 -10.35 7.63
C MET A 19 -4.27 -9.18 6.88
N HIS A 20 -5.26 -9.43 6.01
CA HIS A 20 -6.02 -8.37 5.35
C HIS A 20 -6.84 -7.54 6.35
N LYS A 21 -7.43 -8.18 7.37
CA LYS A 21 -8.24 -7.48 8.38
C LYS A 21 -7.42 -6.53 9.26
N THR A 22 -6.15 -6.82 9.49
CA THR A 22 -5.34 -6.05 10.46
C THR A 22 -4.62 -4.86 9.82
N ARG A 23 -4.60 -4.76 8.49
CA ARG A 23 -3.90 -3.69 7.76
C ARG A 23 -4.88 -2.65 7.21
N ARG A 24 -4.46 -1.39 7.15
CA ARG A 24 -5.22 -0.32 6.46
C ARG A 24 -4.66 -0.13 5.07
N MET A 25 -5.43 -0.48 4.04
CA MET A 25 -5.01 -0.27 2.66
C MET A 25 -5.22 1.17 2.22
N PHE A 26 -4.37 1.68 1.34
CA PHE A 26 -4.54 2.97 0.70
C PHE A 26 -4.09 2.94 -0.77
N CYS A 27 -4.49 3.93 -1.54
CA CYS A 27 -3.99 4.19 -2.89
C CYS A 27 -4.03 5.69 -3.24
N ILE A 28 -3.28 6.08 -4.26
CA ILE A 28 -3.22 7.45 -4.76
C ILE A 28 -3.68 7.44 -6.22
N ILE A 29 -4.79 8.12 -6.50
CA ILE A 29 -5.37 8.21 -7.85
C ILE A 29 -5.59 9.68 -8.16
N GLY A 30 -5.05 10.15 -9.28
CA GLY A 30 -5.20 11.56 -9.70
C GLY A 30 -4.76 12.55 -8.62
N ASP A 31 -3.66 12.24 -7.91
CA ASP A 31 -3.12 13.05 -6.82
C ASP A 31 -4.02 13.17 -5.58
N LYS A 32 -4.97 12.26 -5.40
CA LYS A 32 -5.80 12.16 -4.19
C LYS A 32 -5.49 10.86 -3.45
N LEU A 33 -5.37 10.95 -2.13
CA LEU A 33 -5.21 9.81 -1.24
C LEU A 33 -6.58 9.19 -0.92
N PHE A 34 -6.73 7.90 -1.22
CA PHE A 34 -7.88 7.10 -0.83
C PHE A 34 -7.43 6.03 0.17
N ILE A 35 -8.22 5.85 1.23
CA ILE A 35 -7.96 4.86 2.28
C ILE A 35 -9.15 3.92 2.33
N ALA A 36 -8.88 2.62 2.33
CA ALA A 36 -9.91 1.61 2.42
C ALA A 36 -10.58 1.61 3.81
N GLU A 37 -11.78 1.06 3.86
CA GLU A 37 -12.53 0.86 5.09
C GLU A 37 -11.73 0.07 6.13
N LEU A 38 -12.03 0.32 7.40
CA LEU A 38 -11.43 -0.41 8.52
C LEU A 38 -11.79 -1.90 8.41
N ASN A 39 -10.81 -2.77 8.65
CA ASN A 39 -10.98 -4.23 8.64
C ASN A 39 -11.46 -4.84 7.30
N ALA A 40 -11.17 -4.18 6.19
CA ALA A 40 -11.44 -4.70 4.85
C ALA A 40 -10.84 -6.12 4.69
N SER A 41 -11.71 -7.12 4.51
CA SER A 41 -11.33 -8.52 4.31
C SER A 41 -10.90 -8.85 2.87
N TYR A 42 -10.80 -7.83 2.03
CA TYR A 42 -10.61 -7.93 0.59
C TYR A 42 -9.25 -7.36 0.14
N SER A 43 -8.82 -7.72 -1.07
CA SER A 43 -7.58 -7.24 -1.68
C SER A 43 -7.76 -5.87 -2.37
N HIS A 44 -6.66 -5.18 -2.74
CA HIS A 44 -6.74 -3.95 -3.53
C HIS A 44 -7.49 -4.13 -4.86
N ALA A 45 -7.34 -5.29 -5.49
CA ALA A 45 -8.02 -5.59 -6.75
C ALA A 45 -9.55 -5.62 -6.56
N VAL A 46 -10.01 -6.30 -5.50
CA VAL A 46 -11.43 -6.36 -5.13
C VAL A 46 -11.94 -4.98 -4.69
N TRP A 47 -11.13 -4.22 -3.95
CA TRP A 47 -11.49 -2.86 -3.56
C TRP A 47 -11.76 -1.97 -4.78
N PHE A 48 -10.85 -1.94 -5.74
CA PHE A 48 -11.00 -1.08 -6.91
C PHE A 48 -12.08 -1.56 -7.89
N GLU A 49 -12.41 -2.85 -7.86
CA GLU A 49 -13.55 -3.38 -8.59
C GLU A 49 -14.88 -2.88 -8.00
N LYS A 50 -15.00 -2.85 -6.66
CA LYS A 50 -16.17 -2.29 -5.96
C LYS A 50 -16.34 -0.79 -6.22
N GLU A 51 -15.23 -0.05 -6.27
CA GLU A 51 -15.22 1.38 -6.61
C GLU A 51 -15.38 1.65 -8.12
N GLU A 52 -15.49 0.59 -8.93
CA GLU A 52 -15.56 0.62 -10.39
C GLU A 52 -14.37 1.30 -11.09
N TRP A 53 -13.26 1.53 -10.39
CA TRP A 53 -12.08 2.18 -10.94
C TRP A 53 -11.37 1.31 -11.99
N ILE A 54 -11.28 -0.01 -11.76
CA ILE A 54 -10.67 -0.94 -12.72
C ILE A 54 -11.55 -1.17 -13.96
N LYS A 55 -12.87 -0.96 -13.86
CA LYS A 55 -13.76 -1.03 -15.04
C LYS A 55 -13.49 0.13 -16.00
N LYS A 56 -13.11 1.30 -15.46
CA LYS A 56 -12.78 2.50 -16.22
C LYS A 56 -11.34 2.48 -16.74
N ASP A 57 -10.43 1.85 -16.01
CA ASP A 57 -9.03 1.68 -16.44
C ASP A 57 -8.50 0.30 -15.99
N ALA A 58 -8.45 -0.64 -16.93
CA ALA A 58 -7.95 -1.99 -16.68
C ALA A 58 -6.46 -2.02 -16.29
N GLU A 59 -5.69 -0.98 -16.63
CA GLU A 59 -4.27 -0.83 -16.33
C GLU A 59 -4.00 -0.02 -15.06
N LEU A 60 -5.05 0.42 -14.36
CA LEU A 60 -4.92 1.23 -13.14
C LEU A 60 -4.00 0.56 -12.11
N MET A 61 -4.17 -0.75 -11.92
CA MET A 61 -3.33 -1.56 -11.02
C MET A 61 -1.84 -1.59 -11.41
N GLU A 62 -1.49 -1.32 -12.66
CA GLU A 62 -0.10 -1.24 -13.09
C GLU A 62 0.49 0.17 -12.94
N LYS A 63 -0.35 1.20 -12.89
CA LYS A 63 0.08 2.60 -12.97
C LYS A 63 0.10 3.33 -11.63
N ILE A 64 -0.81 2.98 -10.72
CA ILE A 64 -1.00 3.78 -9.50
C ILE A 64 -0.10 3.35 -8.35
N THR A 65 0.20 4.31 -7.50
CA THR A 65 0.81 4.06 -6.19
C THR A 65 -0.25 3.55 -5.22
N ARG A 66 0.01 2.40 -4.62
CA ARG A 66 -0.83 1.82 -3.58
C ARG A 66 0.00 1.25 -2.47
N GLY A 67 -0.64 0.99 -1.34
CA GLY A 67 0.06 0.54 -0.16
C GLY A 67 -0.84 0.06 0.95
N MET A 68 -0.21 -0.19 2.07
CA MET A 68 -0.87 -0.56 3.32
C MET A 68 -0.10 -0.04 4.52
N VAL A 69 -0.82 0.20 5.61
CA VAL A 69 -0.28 0.43 6.94
C VAL A 69 -0.50 -0.84 7.75
N ASP A 70 0.58 -1.39 8.32
CA ASP A 70 0.52 -2.59 9.15
C ASP A 70 -0.01 -2.27 10.58
N PRO A 71 -0.32 -3.29 11.41
CA PRO A 71 -0.82 -3.07 12.77
C PRO A 71 0.15 -2.34 13.69
N LYS A 72 1.44 -2.28 13.33
CA LYS A 72 2.48 -1.56 14.06
C LYS A 72 2.60 -0.10 13.57
N GLY A 73 1.78 0.31 12.61
CA GLY A 73 1.79 1.65 12.01
C GLY A 73 2.79 1.81 10.86
N ASN A 74 3.55 0.80 10.48
CA ASN A 74 4.53 0.95 9.39
C ASN A 74 3.83 1.05 8.03
N ILE A 75 4.35 1.93 7.19
CA ILE A 75 3.78 2.26 5.88
C ILE A 75 4.55 1.48 4.81
N TYR A 76 3.83 0.76 3.96
CA TYR A 76 4.39 0.05 2.81
C TYR A 76 3.72 0.57 1.54
N PHE A 77 4.50 0.94 0.53
CA PHE A 77 3.97 1.42 -0.76
C PHE A 77 4.66 0.77 -1.95
N TYR A 78 3.96 0.66 -3.07
CA TYR A 78 4.42 0.03 -4.29
C TYR A 78 3.50 0.35 -5.48
N VAL A 79 3.97 0.02 -6.67
CA VAL A 79 3.24 0.12 -7.94
C VAL A 79 3.25 -1.26 -8.60
N GLY A 80 2.25 -1.55 -9.42
CA GLY A 80 2.25 -2.76 -10.25
C GLY A 80 1.96 -4.06 -9.50
N TYR A 81 1.66 -5.10 -10.26
CA TYR A 81 1.51 -6.45 -9.72
C TYR A 81 2.84 -7.04 -9.24
N ASP A 82 3.97 -6.49 -9.70
CA ASP A 82 5.34 -6.86 -9.32
C ASP A 82 5.88 -6.13 -8.09
N PHE A 83 5.04 -5.31 -7.43
CA PHE A 83 5.37 -4.57 -6.22
C PHE A 83 6.65 -3.73 -6.36
N ARG A 84 6.78 -3.04 -7.50
CA ARG A 84 7.92 -2.19 -7.82
C ARG A 84 7.84 -0.83 -7.13
N ILE A 85 8.99 -0.19 -7.03
CA ILE A 85 9.12 1.21 -6.61
C ILE A 85 9.45 2.02 -7.86
N THR A 86 8.83 3.18 -8.01
CA THR A 86 9.19 4.16 -9.04
C THR A 86 9.44 5.51 -8.39
N LYS A 87 10.23 6.38 -9.05
CA LYS A 87 10.45 7.76 -8.60
C LYS A 87 9.14 8.54 -8.47
N LYS A 88 8.16 8.24 -9.32
CA LYS A 88 6.82 8.81 -9.24
C LYS A 88 6.12 8.40 -7.95
N ALA A 89 6.14 7.11 -7.63
CA ALA A 89 5.53 6.60 -6.41
C ALA A 89 6.18 7.15 -5.14
N GLU A 90 7.51 7.29 -5.13
CA GLU A 90 8.24 7.95 -4.04
C GLU A 90 7.76 9.40 -3.87
N LYS A 91 7.62 10.17 -4.95
CA LYS A 91 7.13 11.55 -4.85
C LYS A 91 5.68 11.63 -4.38
N GLU A 92 4.82 10.77 -4.90
CA GLU A 92 3.40 10.73 -4.52
C GLU A 92 3.23 10.36 -3.05
N ILE A 93 3.89 9.30 -2.56
CA ILE A 93 3.75 8.91 -1.17
C ILE A 93 4.30 9.97 -0.22
N MET A 94 5.44 10.59 -0.54
CA MET A 94 6.05 11.62 0.32
C MET A 94 5.21 12.91 0.35
N LYS A 95 4.50 13.21 -0.75
CA LYS A 95 3.56 14.33 -0.80
C LYS A 95 2.35 14.08 0.09
N HIS A 96 1.78 12.87 0.02
CA HIS A 96 0.56 12.47 0.75
C HIS A 96 0.84 11.91 2.15
N LEU A 97 2.11 11.79 2.55
CA LEU A 97 2.52 11.22 3.82
C LEU A 97 1.91 11.95 5.03
N PRO A 98 1.90 13.30 5.10
CA PRO A 98 1.29 14.00 6.25
C PRO A 98 -0.20 13.69 6.39
N GLU A 99 -0.94 13.72 5.28
CA GLU A 99 -2.37 13.39 5.25
C GLU A 99 -2.64 11.94 5.67
N LEU A 100 -1.82 10.99 5.19
CA LEU A 100 -1.92 9.59 5.55
C LEU A 100 -1.68 9.37 7.05
N VAL A 101 -0.67 10.04 7.59
CA VAL A 101 -0.27 9.93 8.99
C VAL A 101 -1.33 10.49 9.91
N GLU A 102 -1.93 11.64 9.56
CA GLU A 102 -3.04 12.24 10.28
C GLU A 102 -4.28 11.33 10.26
N LYS A 103 -4.73 10.90 9.08
CA LYS A 103 -5.95 10.09 8.93
C LYS A 103 -5.87 8.71 9.59
N LEU A 104 -4.68 8.15 9.69
CA LEU A 104 -4.45 6.82 10.26
C LEU A 104 -3.79 6.87 11.64
N ASN A 105 -3.58 8.06 12.20
CA ASN A 105 -2.91 8.29 13.48
C ASN A 105 -1.58 7.51 13.60
N VAL A 106 -0.75 7.60 12.56
CA VAL A 106 0.50 6.83 12.47
C VAL A 106 1.57 7.48 13.35
N SER A 107 2.25 6.67 14.16
CA SER A 107 3.35 7.15 15.01
C SER A 107 4.51 7.72 14.18
N SER A 108 5.17 8.76 14.71
CA SER A 108 6.41 9.30 14.13
C SER A 108 7.56 8.29 14.07
N GLU A 109 7.52 7.24 14.90
CA GLU A 109 8.51 6.15 14.89
C GLU A 109 8.25 5.10 13.80
N ALA A 110 7.06 5.12 13.20
CA ALA A 110 6.70 4.19 12.15
C ALA A 110 7.66 4.30 10.98
N LYS A 111 8.02 3.15 10.39
CA LYS A 111 8.92 3.09 9.25
C LYS A 111 8.18 3.15 7.94
N ILE A 112 8.83 3.74 6.94
CA ILE A 112 8.34 3.83 5.58
C ILE A 112 9.14 2.87 4.71
N TYR A 113 8.44 1.94 4.08
CA TYR A 113 9.00 0.91 3.23
C TYR A 113 8.44 1.02 1.81
N GLY A 114 9.30 0.80 0.82
CA GLY A 114 8.91 0.75 -0.58
C GLY A 114 9.19 -0.62 -1.18
N GLY A 115 8.24 -1.08 -1.99
CA GLY A 115 8.32 -2.27 -2.82
C GLY A 115 8.44 -3.56 -2.03
N PHE A 116 8.24 -4.68 -2.70
CA PHE A 116 8.46 -6.01 -2.12
C PHE A 116 9.35 -6.84 -3.04
N THR A 117 10.20 -7.66 -2.43
CA THR A 117 10.94 -8.71 -3.15
C THR A 117 10.11 -9.98 -3.08
N ILE A 118 9.50 -10.33 -4.22
CA ILE A 118 8.71 -11.56 -4.35
C ILE A 118 9.65 -12.75 -4.13
N LYS A 119 9.42 -13.48 -3.04
CA LYS A 119 10.06 -14.78 -2.77
C LYS A 119 9.08 -15.90 -3.12
N LYS A 120 9.33 -17.12 -2.61
CA LYS A 120 8.41 -18.24 -2.77
C LYS A 120 7.03 -17.94 -2.18
N ALA A 121 6.02 -18.54 -2.78
CA ALA A 121 4.64 -18.52 -2.26
C ALA A 121 4.61 -18.99 -0.80
N GLY A 122 3.99 -18.22 0.09
CA GLY A 122 3.85 -18.56 1.51
C GLY A 122 4.90 -17.95 2.45
N GLU A 123 5.94 -17.29 1.93
CA GLU A 123 6.91 -16.54 2.75
C GLU A 123 6.55 -15.06 2.88
N GLN A 124 6.93 -14.44 4.00
CA GLN A 124 6.82 -13.00 4.17
C GLN A 124 7.80 -12.29 3.22
N TRP A 125 7.26 -11.46 2.32
CA TRP A 125 8.08 -10.74 1.36
C TRP A 125 8.75 -9.54 2.04
N PRO A 126 10.09 -9.45 2.05
CA PRO A 126 10.78 -8.32 2.63
C PRO A 126 10.61 -7.08 1.74
N PRO A 127 10.59 -5.88 2.34
CA PRO A 127 10.56 -4.64 1.58
C PRO A 127 11.86 -4.44 0.80
N LYS A 128 11.78 -3.85 -0.38
CA LYS A 128 12.96 -3.55 -1.22
C LYS A 128 13.80 -2.41 -0.67
N LYS A 129 13.14 -1.42 -0.05
CA LYS A 129 13.80 -0.20 0.45
C LYS A 129 13.16 0.27 1.74
N CYS A 130 13.97 0.71 2.69
CA CYS A 130 13.56 1.44 3.87
C CYS A 130 13.97 2.91 3.69
N TYR A 131 13.02 3.83 3.89
CA TYR A 131 13.27 5.27 3.73
C TYR A 131 13.61 5.95 5.06
N GLY A 132 13.39 5.27 6.19
CA GLY A 132 13.52 5.84 7.53
C GLY A 132 12.17 5.89 8.24
N THR A 133 12.05 6.77 9.22
CA THR A 133 10.84 6.93 10.04
C THR A 133 9.98 8.09 9.54
N VAL A 134 8.67 8.02 9.81
CA VAL A 134 7.71 9.08 9.51
C VAL A 134 8.16 10.44 10.07
N GLY A 135 8.67 10.45 11.30
CA GLY A 135 9.16 11.64 11.97
C GLY A 135 10.23 12.38 11.16
N SER A 136 11.19 11.65 10.56
CA SER A 136 12.25 12.26 9.74
C SER A 136 11.74 12.98 8.48
N PHE A 137 10.59 12.57 7.94
CA PHE A 137 10.01 13.17 6.73
C PHE A 137 9.03 14.29 7.05
N ILE A 138 8.29 14.18 8.16
CA ILE A 138 7.32 15.21 8.56
C ILE A 138 8.02 16.39 9.24
N HIS A 139 9.03 16.16 10.09
CA HIS A 139 9.74 17.23 10.80
C HIS A 139 10.66 18.06 9.89
N ARG A 140 11.07 17.53 8.72
CA ARG A 140 11.86 18.30 7.74
C ARG A 140 11.09 19.42 7.03
N LYS A 141 9.76 19.51 7.22
CA LYS A 141 8.93 20.62 6.69
C LYS A 141 8.56 21.68 7.73
N MET A 142 9.09 21.60 8.96
CA MET A 142 8.88 22.60 10.01
C MET A 142 10.17 23.33 10.38
N VAL A 143 10.92 23.77 9.36
CA VAL A 143 11.94 24.80 9.55
C VAL A 143 11.56 25.94 8.60
N PRO A 144 11.05 27.08 9.10
CA PRO A 144 10.78 28.26 8.30
C PRO A 144 12.05 28.84 7.66
#